data_AF-A0A812J6H4-F1
#
_entry.id   AF-A0A812J6H4-F1
#
_cell.length_a   1.000
_cell.length_b   1.000
_cell.length_c   1.000
_cell.angle_alpha   90.00
_cell.angle_beta   90.00
_cell.angle_gamma   90.00
#
_symmetry.space_group_name_H-M   'P 1'
#
loop_
_entity.id
_entity.type
_entity.pdbx_description
1 polymer ?
#
loop_
_entity_poly.entity_id
_entity_poly.type
_entity_poly.pdbx_seq_one_letter_code
_entity_poly.pdbx_strand_id
1 'polypeptide(L)'
;MKIHEFQGKQLFREAGIAVPEGIVAKTPEEAAAAFKQLGGPIAVVKAQVHAGGRGKGTIKGTEQRGVELVKTAEDAARVAKALLGGDLVTIQTGAEGQTVKQVLVEAGCDIARELYLGIVVDRGCGKPVLMVSTEGGMDIEKVAHETPHLIHTAEFDPDFGLQSYQARKLAWKLGLSGTSVRAAEKLMRAVCKVFVENDCSLAEVNPLVVTGSGDLMALDAKITFDDNA
;
A
#
# COMPACT_ATOMS: atom_id res chain seq x y z
N MET A 1 5.66 9.13 -13.48
CA MET A 1 6.84 8.44 -12.89
C MET A 1 6.40 7.54 -11.74
N LYS A 2 6.99 6.35 -11.53
CA LYS A 2 6.69 5.48 -10.36
C LYS A 2 7.70 5.68 -9.23
N ILE A 3 7.25 5.56 -7.98
CA ILE A 3 8.14 5.54 -6.80
C ILE A 3 7.99 4.25 -6.00
N HIS A 4 8.98 3.98 -5.13
CA HIS A 4 8.93 2.83 -4.23
C HIS A 4 7.96 3.06 -3.07
N GLU A 5 7.49 1.95 -2.47
CA GLU A 5 6.54 1.96 -1.34
C GLU A 5 7.04 2.82 -0.18
N PHE A 6 8.32 2.73 0.20
CA PHE A 6 8.85 3.53 1.31
C PHE A 6 8.74 5.05 1.05
N GLN A 7 8.85 5.49 -0.21
CA GLN A 7 8.70 6.89 -0.62
C GLN A 7 7.22 7.29 -0.60
N GLY A 8 6.33 6.43 -1.10
CA GLY A 8 4.89 6.66 -1.02
C GLY A 8 4.40 6.77 0.43
N LYS A 9 4.93 5.92 1.31
CA LYS A 9 4.66 5.98 2.75
C LYS A 9 5.20 7.24 3.42
N GLN A 10 6.32 7.78 2.93
CA GLN A 10 6.81 9.07 3.39
C GLN A 10 5.82 10.19 3.07
N LEU A 11 5.32 10.27 1.83
CA LEU A 11 4.29 11.25 1.44
C LEU A 11 3.02 11.11 2.28
N PHE A 12 2.58 9.87 2.53
CA PHE A 12 1.44 9.62 3.40
C PHE A 12 1.69 10.08 4.85
N ARG A 13 2.87 9.81 5.40
CA ARG A 13 3.22 10.25 6.76
C ARG A 13 3.24 11.77 6.87
N GLU A 14 3.82 12.47 5.89
CA GLU A 14 3.85 13.94 5.81
C GLU A 14 2.44 14.53 5.71
N ALA A 15 1.50 13.82 5.05
CA ALA A 15 0.08 14.17 5.00
C ALA A 15 -0.73 13.74 6.25
N GLY A 16 -0.08 13.18 7.28
CA GLY A 16 -0.74 12.74 8.51
C GLY A 16 -1.57 11.46 8.38
N ILE A 17 -1.33 10.67 7.34
CA ILE A 17 -1.90 9.33 7.15
C ILE A 17 -1.04 8.34 7.95
N ALA A 18 -1.70 7.50 8.75
CA ALA A 18 -1.02 6.46 9.50
C ALA A 18 -0.44 5.41 8.55
N VAL A 19 0.85 5.17 8.67
CA VAL A 19 1.61 4.10 8.02
C VAL A 19 2.44 3.42 9.11
N PRO A 20 2.77 2.12 8.97
CA PRO A 20 3.65 1.49 9.93
C PRO A 20 5.05 2.15 9.93
N GLU A 21 5.75 2.02 11.05
CA GLU A 21 7.17 2.37 11.10
C GLU A 21 7.96 1.37 10.25
N GLY A 22 8.84 1.88 9.39
CA GLY A 22 9.63 1.04 8.52
C GLY A 22 10.98 1.67 8.20
N ILE A 23 11.97 0.81 8.03
CA ILE A 23 13.38 1.17 7.83
C ILE A 23 13.85 0.48 6.55
N VAL A 24 14.45 1.24 5.66
CA VAL A 24 15.04 0.70 4.42
C VAL A 24 16.38 0.06 4.73
N ALA A 25 16.60 -1.14 4.21
CA ALA A 25 17.85 -1.88 4.31
C ALA A 25 18.35 -2.29 2.91
N LYS A 26 19.66 -2.18 2.71
CA LYS A 26 20.37 -2.58 1.48
C LYS A 26 21.31 -3.76 1.71
N THR A 27 21.46 -4.20 2.96
CA THR A 27 22.23 -5.38 3.35
C THR A 27 21.44 -6.25 4.34
N PRO A 28 21.75 -7.56 4.43
CA PRO A 28 21.19 -8.43 5.46
C PRO A 28 21.42 -7.91 6.89
N GLU A 29 22.58 -7.31 7.14
CA GLU A 29 22.97 -6.76 8.44
C GLU A 29 22.11 -5.53 8.80
N GLU A 30 21.86 -4.64 7.83
CA GLU A 30 20.94 -3.52 8.00
C GLU A 30 19.51 -4.01 8.27
N ALA A 31 19.06 -5.09 7.62
CA ALA A 31 17.72 -5.63 7.87
C ALA A 31 17.59 -6.22 9.29
N ALA A 32 18.63 -6.89 9.79
CA ALA A 32 18.69 -7.37 11.17
C ALA A 32 18.69 -6.21 12.18
N ALA A 33 19.46 -5.16 11.90
CA ALA A 33 19.51 -3.96 12.74
C ALA A 33 18.16 -3.24 12.76
N ALA A 34 17.51 -3.10 11.61
CA ALA A 34 16.17 -2.54 11.48
C ALA A 34 15.13 -3.32 12.31
N PHE A 35 15.14 -4.65 12.25
CA PHE A 35 14.26 -5.48 13.09
C PHE A 35 14.43 -5.18 14.58
N LYS A 36 15.69 -5.11 15.05
CA LYS A 36 16.01 -4.80 16.46
C LYS A 36 15.57 -3.38 16.83
N GLN A 37 15.75 -2.42 15.93
CA GLN A 37 15.35 -1.02 16.16
C GLN A 37 13.83 -0.87 16.28
N LEU A 38 13.05 -1.56 15.45
CA LEU A 38 11.59 -1.54 15.52
C LEU A 38 11.07 -2.13 16.85
N GLY A 39 11.84 -3.02 17.49
CA GLY A 39 11.59 -3.50 18.86
C GLY A 39 10.32 -4.34 19.08
N GLY A 40 9.53 -4.56 18.02
CA GLY A 40 8.29 -5.35 18.06
C GLY A 40 8.53 -6.86 18.03
N PRO A 41 7.51 -7.67 18.35
CA PRO A 41 7.60 -9.13 18.35
C PRO A 41 7.66 -9.73 16.93
N ILE A 42 7.22 -8.96 15.93
CA ILE A 42 7.20 -9.34 14.52
C ILE A 42 7.55 -8.12 13.66
N ALA A 43 8.10 -8.39 12.48
CA ALA A 43 8.25 -7.41 11.41
C ALA A 43 7.92 -8.07 10.07
N VAL A 44 7.82 -7.26 9.01
CA VAL A 44 7.64 -7.72 7.64
C VAL A 44 8.79 -7.20 6.80
N VAL A 45 9.46 -8.08 6.06
CA VAL A 45 10.48 -7.70 5.08
C VAL A 45 9.82 -7.66 3.71
N LYS A 46 9.86 -6.49 3.05
CA LYS A 46 9.20 -6.22 1.77
C LYS A 46 10.22 -5.82 0.71
N ALA A 47 10.27 -6.56 -0.38
CA ALA A 47 11.04 -6.18 -1.57
C ALA A 47 10.56 -4.82 -2.11
N GLN A 48 11.51 -3.92 -2.37
CA GLN A 48 11.21 -2.61 -2.96
C GLN A 48 11.41 -2.67 -4.48
N VAL A 49 10.31 -2.95 -5.18
CA VAL A 49 10.19 -2.91 -6.65
C VAL A 49 8.99 -2.03 -7.01
N HIS A 50 8.87 -1.61 -8.28
CA HIS A 50 7.75 -0.75 -8.71
C HIS A 50 6.50 -1.55 -9.10
N ALA A 51 6.65 -2.87 -9.26
CA ALA A 51 5.56 -3.79 -9.54
C ALA A 51 4.80 -4.18 -8.27
N GLY A 52 3.47 -4.28 -8.40
CA GLY A 52 2.58 -4.84 -7.39
C GLY A 52 2.59 -6.38 -7.38
N GLY A 53 1.77 -6.99 -6.52
CA GLY A 53 1.65 -8.45 -6.43
C GLY A 53 2.83 -9.16 -5.73
N ARG A 54 3.67 -8.40 -5.01
CA ARG A 54 4.91 -8.87 -4.37
C ARG A 54 4.70 -10.00 -3.36
N GLY A 55 3.57 -10.00 -2.64
CA GLY A 55 3.26 -11.05 -1.66
C GLY A 55 3.03 -12.44 -2.26
N LYS A 56 2.66 -12.51 -3.55
CA LYS A 56 2.54 -13.77 -4.30
C LYS A 56 3.72 -14.00 -5.25
N GLY A 57 4.51 -12.96 -5.53
CA GLY A 57 5.68 -13.05 -6.39
C GLY A 57 6.84 -13.77 -5.72
N THR A 58 7.69 -14.40 -6.53
CA THR A 58 8.86 -15.17 -6.08
C THR A 58 10.15 -14.69 -6.74
N ILE A 59 11.27 -14.81 -6.05
CA ILE A 59 12.58 -14.60 -6.64
C ILE A 59 12.87 -15.73 -7.62
N LYS A 60 13.23 -15.36 -8.86
CA LYS A 60 13.48 -16.28 -9.97
C LYS A 60 14.41 -17.43 -9.54
N GLY A 61 13.94 -18.67 -9.73
CA GLY A 61 14.69 -19.89 -9.38
C GLY A 61 14.64 -20.28 -7.89
N THR A 62 13.81 -19.64 -7.07
CA THR A 62 13.65 -19.94 -5.65
C THR A 62 12.18 -19.92 -5.21
N GLU A 63 11.90 -20.37 -3.98
CA GLU A 63 10.57 -20.22 -3.35
C GLU A 63 10.43 -18.92 -2.53
N GLN A 64 11.47 -18.09 -2.46
CA GLN A 64 11.46 -16.85 -1.67
C GLN A 64 10.44 -15.87 -2.22
N ARG A 65 9.48 -15.46 -1.39
CA ARG A 65 8.46 -14.47 -1.75
C ARG A 65 8.93 -13.03 -1.52
N GLY A 66 8.35 -12.10 -2.28
CA GLY A 66 8.68 -10.66 -2.18
C GLY A 66 8.22 -9.96 -0.89
N VAL A 67 7.35 -10.60 -0.10
CA VAL A 67 6.91 -10.12 1.21
C VAL A 67 6.88 -11.31 2.18
N GLU A 68 7.57 -11.19 3.31
CA GLU A 68 7.62 -12.26 4.31
C GLU A 68 7.60 -11.68 5.74
N LEU A 69 6.79 -12.30 6.62
CA LEU A 69 6.75 -11.99 8.04
C LEU A 69 7.91 -12.69 8.76
N VAL A 70 8.61 -11.94 9.59
CA VAL A 70 9.77 -12.40 10.36
C VAL A 70 9.57 -12.16 11.85
N LYS A 71 10.17 -13.02 12.68
CA LYS A 71 10.01 -12.97 14.16
C LYS A 71 11.33 -12.72 14.89
N THR A 72 12.45 -12.71 14.16
CA THR A 72 13.79 -12.53 14.72
C THR A 72 14.63 -11.68 13.77
N ALA A 73 15.72 -11.11 14.30
CA ALA A 73 16.67 -10.35 13.50
C ALA A 73 17.39 -11.26 12.49
N GLU A 74 17.61 -12.52 12.85
CA GLU A 74 18.20 -13.56 12.01
C GLU A 74 17.28 -13.91 10.83
N ASP A 75 15.97 -14.02 11.07
CA ASP A 75 14.99 -14.20 10.00
C ASP A 75 14.97 -12.99 9.05
N ALA A 76 15.01 -11.77 9.61
CA ALA A 76 15.05 -10.55 8.81
C ALA A 76 16.29 -10.53 7.88
N ALA A 77 17.46 -10.89 8.42
CA ALA A 77 18.69 -11.00 7.64
C ALA A 77 18.59 -12.08 6.54
N ARG A 78 18.06 -13.26 6.88
CA ARG A 78 17.89 -14.39 5.95
C ARG A 78 17.01 -14.00 4.77
N VAL A 79 15.85 -13.40 5.05
CA VAL A 79 14.91 -12.96 4.02
C VAL A 79 15.52 -11.85 3.17
N ALA A 80 16.15 -10.85 3.78
CA ALA A 80 16.83 -9.79 3.04
C ALA A 80 17.91 -10.34 2.11
N LYS A 81 18.73 -11.31 2.57
CA LYS A 81 19.74 -11.98 1.75
C LYS A 81 19.14 -12.73 0.55
N ALA A 82 17.99 -13.36 0.73
CA ALA A 82 17.32 -14.10 -0.34
C ALA A 82 16.64 -13.16 -1.36
N LEU A 83 16.26 -11.95 -0.94
CA LEU A 83 15.64 -10.95 -1.81
C LEU A 83 16.67 -10.10 -2.57
N LEU A 84 17.65 -9.54 -1.87
CA LEU A 84 18.59 -8.55 -2.41
C LEU A 84 19.43 -9.13 -3.55
N GLY A 85 19.43 -8.45 -4.70
CA GLY A 85 20.11 -8.87 -5.92
C GLY A 85 19.34 -9.91 -6.75
N GLY A 86 18.27 -10.51 -6.21
CA GLY A 86 17.41 -11.42 -6.94
C GLY A 86 16.38 -10.68 -7.81
N ASP A 87 15.94 -11.33 -8.88
CA ASP A 87 14.88 -10.83 -9.75
C ASP A 87 13.51 -11.32 -9.25
N LEU A 88 12.70 -10.39 -8.74
CA LEU A 88 11.36 -10.69 -8.23
C LEU A 88 10.37 -10.77 -9.40
N VAL A 89 9.82 -11.97 -9.63
CA VAL A 89 8.78 -12.22 -10.61
C VAL A 89 7.40 -12.07 -9.95
N THR A 90 6.58 -11.20 -10.51
CA THR A 90 5.19 -10.96 -10.10
C THR A 90 4.27 -11.04 -11.32
N ILE A 91 2.95 -10.97 -11.11
CA ILE A 91 1.99 -10.84 -12.21
C ILE A 91 2.20 -9.57 -13.06
N GLN A 92 2.85 -8.53 -12.49
CA GLN A 92 3.06 -7.24 -13.14
C GLN A 92 4.47 -7.06 -13.76
N THR A 93 5.41 -7.98 -13.53
CA THR A 93 6.78 -7.89 -14.11
C THR A 93 6.98 -8.78 -15.33
N GLY A 94 6.11 -9.77 -15.55
CA GLY A 94 6.38 -10.85 -16.49
C GLY A 94 7.57 -11.74 -16.04
N ALA A 95 8.01 -12.63 -16.92
CA ALA A 95 8.98 -13.68 -16.62
C ALA A 95 10.40 -13.18 -16.31
N GLU A 96 10.75 -11.96 -16.74
CA GLU A 96 12.06 -11.37 -16.44
C GLU A 96 12.19 -10.89 -15.01
N GLY A 97 11.07 -10.54 -14.36
CA GLY A 97 11.10 -10.00 -13.00
C GLY A 97 11.67 -8.58 -12.91
N GLN A 98 11.87 -8.12 -11.69
CA GLN A 98 12.56 -6.86 -11.39
C GLN A 98 13.58 -7.09 -10.28
N THR A 99 14.83 -6.67 -10.51
CA THR A 99 15.91 -6.81 -9.52
C THR A 99 15.60 -6.03 -8.25
N VAL A 100 15.66 -6.71 -7.10
CA VAL A 100 15.46 -6.10 -5.78
C VAL A 100 16.78 -5.49 -5.30
N LYS A 101 16.85 -4.16 -5.24
CA LYS A 101 18.07 -3.44 -4.79
C LYS A 101 18.06 -3.07 -3.31
N GLN A 102 16.88 -3.08 -2.70
CA GLN A 102 16.67 -2.72 -1.31
C GLN A 102 15.38 -3.36 -0.80
N VAL A 103 15.28 -3.52 0.51
CA VAL A 103 14.09 -4.02 1.20
C VAL A 103 13.62 -3.00 2.23
N LEU A 104 12.32 -3.03 2.54
CA LEU A 104 11.73 -2.29 3.65
C LEU A 104 11.45 -3.29 4.78
N VAL A 105 12.04 -3.08 5.94
CA VAL A 105 11.70 -3.82 7.17
C VAL A 105 10.70 -2.98 7.93
N GLU A 106 9.52 -3.53 8.18
CA GLU A 106 8.38 -2.78 8.67
C GLU A 106 7.79 -3.43 9.93
N ALA A 107 7.37 -2.60 10.91
CA ALA A 107 6.73 -3.08 12.13
C ALA A 107 5.44 -3.85 11.83
N GLY A 108 5.16 -4.86 12.64
CA GLY A 108 3.87 -5.55 12.61
C GLY A 108 2.69 -4.61 12.88
N CYS A 109 1.55 -4.93 12.27
CA CYS A 109 0.29 -4.23 12.47
C CYS A 109 -0.77 -5.24 12.95
N ASP A 110 -1.63 -4.82 13.88
CA ASP A 110 -2.81 -5.59 14.28
C ASP A 110 -3.90 -5.44 13.22
N ILE A 111 -4.07 -6.46 12.39
CA ILE A 111 -4.98 -6.44 11.23
C ILE A 111 -6.30 -7.09 11.62
N ALA A 112 -7.35 -6.28 11.80
CA ALA A 112 -8.71 -6.79 11.98
C ALA A 112 -9.39 -7.03 10.64
N ARG A 113 -9.21 -6.12 9.67
CA ARG A 113 -9.76 -6.22 8.31
C ARG A 113 -8.81 -5.58 7.30
N GLU A 114 -8.76 -6.16 6.11
CA GLU A 114 -8.06 -5.58 4.96
C GLU A 114 -9.09 -5.01 3.98
N LEU A 115 -8.90 -3.77 3.58
CA LEU A 115 -9.73 -3.06 2.60
C LEU A 115 -8.85 -2.61 1.43
N TYR A 116 -9.49 -2.15 0.37
CA TYR A 116 -8.83 -1.54 -0.78
C TYR A 116 -9.20 -0.05 -0.86
N LEU A 117 -8.22 0.78 -1.23
CA LEU A 117 -8.43 2.16 -1.64
C LEU A 117 -7.53 2.48 -2.84
N GLY A 118 -8.10 3.10 -3.88
CA GLY A 118 -7.35 3.56 -5.05
C GLY A 118 -7.91 4.85 -5.63
N ILE A 119 -7.06 5.67 -6.25
CA ILE A 119 -7.42 6.91 -6.93
C ILE A 119 -6.78 6.91 -8.31
N VAL A 120 -7.58 7.17 -9.33
CA VAL A 120 -7.14 7.36 -10.72
C VAL A 120 -7.87 8.56 -11.33
N VAL A 121 -7.35 9.10 -12.43
CA VAL A 121 -8.11 10.04 -13.26
C VAL A 121 -9.01 9.26 -14.20
N ASP A 122 -10.33 9.42 -14.06
CA ASP A 122 -11.30 8.85 -15.00
C ASP A 122 -11.41 9.76 -16.22
N ARG A 123 -11.01 9.22 -17.38
CA ARG A 123 -11.04 9.94 -18.67
C ARG A 123 -12.45 10.22 -19.17
N GLY A 124 -13.45 9.45 -18.73
CA GLY A 124 -14.83 9.62 -19.13
C GLY A 124 -15.46 10.91 -18.57
N CYS A 125 -15.18 11.21 -17.30
CA CYS A 125 -15.68 12.43 -16.65
C CYS A 125 -14.61 13.52 -16.49
N GLY A 126 -13.33 13.23 -16.79
CA GLY A 126 -12.22 14.16 -16.67
C GLY A 126 -11.90 14.55 -15.22
N LYS A 127 -12.22 13.68 -14.26
CA LYS A 127 -12.03 13.95 -12.82
C LYS A 127 -11.28 12.81 -12.13
N PRO A 128 -10.58 13.11 -11.01
CA PRO A 128 -10.15 12.09 -10.07
C PRO A 128 -11.34 11.28 -9.51
N VAL A 129 -11.18 9.96 -9.47
CA VAL A 129 -12.16 9.03 -8.90
C VAL A 129 -11.51 8.23 -7.79
N LEU A 130 -12.02 8.37 -6.58
CA LEU A 130 -11.70 7.52 -5.44
C LEU A 130 -12.52 6.23 -5.53
N MET A 131 -11.85 5.09 -5.42
CA MET A 131 -12.42 3.75 -5.42
C MET A 131 -12.08 3.05 -4.12
N VAL A 132 -13.04 2.34 -3.54
CA VAL A 132 -12.84 1.53 -2.34
C VAL A 132 -13.53 0.19 -2.46
N SER A 133 -13.01 -0.84 -1.78
CA SER A 133 -13.63 -2.15 -1.72
C SER A 133 -13.37 -2.85 -0.39
N THR A 134 -14.26 -3.77 -0.01
CA THR A 134 -14.03 -4.71 1.09
C THR A 134 -12.99 -5.78 0.74
N GLU A 135 -12.68 -5.94 -0.54
CA GLU A 135 -11.76 -6.95 -1.06
C GLU A 135 -10.30 -6.45 -1.04
N GLY A 136 -9.80 -6.11 0.16
CA GLY A 136 -8.39 -5.75 0.36
C GLY A 136 -7.43 -6.93 0.21
N GLY A 137 -6.16 -6.65 -0.08
CA GLY A 137 -5.11 -7.67 -0.21
C GLY A 137 -5.20 -8.50 -1.51
N MET A 138 -6.14 -8.16 -2.40
CA MET A 138 -6.36 -8.83 -3.68
C MET A 138 -6.12 -7.89 -4.86
N ASP A 139 -6.05 -8.47 -6.05
CA ASP A 139 -5.89 -7.75 -7.31
C ASP A 139 -7.21 -7.05 -7.67
N ILE A 140 -7.21 -5.72 -7.75
CA ILE A 140 -8.45 -4.95 -7.90
C ILE A 140 -9.08 -5.17 -9.29
N GLU A 141 -8.26 -5.41 -10.31
CA GLU A 141 -8.69 -5.75 -11.67
C GLU A 141 -9.52 -7.03 -11.69
N LYS A 142 -9.13 -8.02 -10.86
CA LYS A 142 -9.90 -9.26 -10.70
C LYS A 142 -11.25 -9.00 -10.03
N VAL A 143 -11.29 -8.18 -8.98
CA VAL A 143 -12.53 -7.77 -8.31
C VAL A 143 -13.44 -7.01 -9.28
N ALA A 144 -12.89 -6.13 -10.11
CA ALA A 144 -13.63 -5.39 -11.12
C ALA A 144 -14.27 -6.30 -12.19
N HIS A 145 -13.63 -7.43 -12.50
CA HIS A 145 -14.16 -8.40 -13.47
C HIS A 145 -15.16 -9.37 -12.85
N GLU A 146 -14.85 -9.95 -11.68
CA GLU A 146 -15.64 -11.03 -11.07
C GLU A 146 -16.76 -10.52 -10.15
N THR A 147 -16.49 -9.47 -9.38
CA THR A 147 -17.40 -8.93 -8.36
C THR A 147 -17.46 -7.39 -8.39
N PRO A 148 -17.76 -6.76 -9.54
CA PRO A 148 -17.71 -5.30 -9.71
C PRO A 148 -18.59 -4.52 -8.72
N HIS A 149 -19.66 -5.14 -8.21
CA HIS A 149 -20.58 -4.55 -7.24
C HIS A 149 -19.94 -4.31 -5.85
N LEU A 150 -18.77 -4.90 -5.57
CA LEU A 150 -17.99 -4.67 -4.36
C LEU A 150 -17.02 -3.48 -4.48
N ILE A 151 -16.95 -2.85 -5.65
CA ILE A 151 -16.18 -1.63 -5.86
C ILE A 151 -17.13 -0.44 -5.76
N HIS A 152 -16.80 0.51 -4.90
CA HIS A 152 -17.59 1.70 -4.67
C HIS A 152 -16.76 2.93 -4.98
N THR A 153 -17.34 3.85 -5.75
CA THR A 153 -16.61 4.99 -6.28
C THR A 153 -17.22 6.33 -5.86
N ALA A 154 -16.38 7.34 -5.82
CA ALA A 154 -16.78 8.74 -5.73
C ALA A 154 -15.82 9.59 -6.57
N GLU A 155 -16.36 10.26 -7.59
CA GLU A 155 -15.64 11.35 -8.25
C GLU A 155 -15.50 12.54 -7.30
N PHE A 156 -14.40 13.27 -7.38
CA PHE A 156 -14.23 14.51 -6.62
C PHE A 156 -13.61 15.59 -7.49
N ASP A 157 -13.88 16.83 -7.11
CA ASP A 157 -13.31 17.99 -7.76
C ASP A 157 -11.89 18.25 -7.21
N PRO A 158 -10.86 18.46 -8.05
CA PRO A 158 -9.50 18.66 -7.56
C PRO A 158 -9.34 19.96 -6.76
N ASP A 159 -10.12 21.01 -7.05
CA ASP A 159 -10.03 22.29 -6.36
C ASP A 159 -10.73 22.24 -4.99
N PHE A 160 -11.87 21.56 -4.92
CA PHE A 160 -12.63 21.43 -3.66
C PHE A 160 -12.29 20.19 -2.83
N GLY A 161 -11.64 19.20 -3.44
CA GLY A 161 -11.31 17.91 -2.86
C GLY A 161 -12.53 17.01 -2.58
N LEU A 162 -12.25 15.85 -1.99
CA LEU A 162 -13.28 14.90 -1.56
C LEU A 162 -14.13 15.49 -0.42
N GLN A 163 -15.44 15.57 -0.64
CA GLN A 163 -16.37 16.12 0.33
C GLN A 163 -16.69 15.11 1.43
N SER A 164 -16.91 15.60 2.64
CA SER A 164 -17.18 14.76 3.81
C SER A 164 -18.36 13.79 3.64
N TYR A 165 -19.42 14.19 2.94
CA TYR A 165 -20.56 13.30 2.69
C TYR A 165 -20.19 12.13 1.75
N GLN A 166 -19.29 12.36 0.78
CA GLN A 166 -18.81 11.33 -0.14
C GLN A 166 -17.98 10.31 0.63
N ALA A 167 -17.03 10.80 1.44
CA ALA A 167 -16.17 9.95 2.26
C ALA A 167 -16.97 9.09 3.24
N ARG A 168 -17.97 9.67 3.94
CA ARG A 168 -18.85 8.89 4.84
C ARG A 168 -19.68 7.85 4.10
N LYS A 169 -20.18 8.18 2.91
CA LYS A 169 -20.93 7.23 2.07
C LYS A 169 -20.05 6.03 1.70
N LEU A 170 -18.79 6.26 1.30
CA LEU A 170 -17.83 5.20 1.02
C LEU A 170 -17.46 4.39 2.27
N ALA A 171 -17.26 5.05 3.42
CA ALA A 171 -17.00 4.37 4.69
C ALA A 171 -18.14 3.41 5.09
N TRP A 172 -19.40 3.79 4.91
CA TRP A 172 -20.54 2.90 5.15
C TRP A 172 -20.59 1.74 4.17
N LYS A 173 -20.24 1.97 2.91
CA LYS A 173 -20.14 0.91 1.90
C LYS A 173 -19.04 -0.10 2.22
N LEU A 174 -17.98 0.33 2.90
CA LEU A 174 -16.94 -0.54 3.46
C LEU A 174 -17.39 -1.24 4.76
N GLY A 175 -18.63 -1.05 5.21
CA GLY A 175 -19.12 -1.61 6.48
C GLY A 175 -18.38 -1.05 7.70
N LEU A 176 -17.89 0.19 7.63
CA LEU A 176 -17.31 0.89 8.78
C LEU A 176 -18.41 1.57 9.58
N SER A 177 -18.23 1.62 10.91
CA SER A 177 -19.17 2.22 11.84
C SER A 177 -18.43 2.99 12.95
N GLY A 178 -19.17 3.76 13.76
CA GLY A 178 -18.63 4.46 14.92
C GLY A 178 -17.44 5.37 14.61
N THR A 179 -16.35 5.22 15.36
CA THR A 179 -15.11 6.00 15.23
C THR A 179 -14.37 5.72 13.93
N SER A 180 -14.46 4.49 13.38
CA SER A 180 -13.81 4.11 12.13
C SER A 180 -14.31 4.92 10.92
N VAL A 181 -15.57 5.39 10.94
CA VAL A 181 -16.10 6.27 9.89
C VAL A 181 -15.35 7.61 9.86
N ARG A 182 -15.06 8.18 11.03
CA ARG A 182 -14.31 9.44 11.14
C ARG A 182 -12.85 9.26 10.73
N ALA A 183 -12.24 8.15 11.15
CA ALA A 183 -10.88 7.81 10.74
C ALA A 183 -10.78 7.62 9.21
N ALA A 184 -11.76 6.92 8.62
CA ALA A 184 -11.83 6.70 7.18
C ALA A 184 -12.06 8.01 6.42
N GLU A 185 -12.95 8.88 6.91
CA GLU A 185 -13.16 10.20 6.33
C GLU A 185 -11.85 11.01 6.29
N LYS A 186 -11.13 11.08 7.43
CA LYS A 186 -9.86 11.81 7.51
C LYS A 186 -8.83 11.22 6.54
N LEU A 187 -8.69 9.89 6.51
CA LEU A 187 -7.71 9.20 5.66
C LEU A 187 -8.03 9.40 4.18
N MET A 188 -9.27 9.12 3.73
CA MET A 188 -9.65 9.25 2.32
C MET A 188 -9.42 10.67 1.80
N ARG A 189 -9.79 11.68 2.58
CA ARG A 189 -9.57 13.08 2.21
C ARG A 189 -8.08 13.42 2.14
N ALA A 190 -7.27 12.89 3.04
CA ALA A 190 -5.82 13.07 3.02
C ALA A 190 -5.17 12.38 1.80
N VAL A 191 -5.58 11.16 1.43
CA VAL A 191 -5.06 10.49 0.22
C VAL A 191 -5.47 11.26 -1.03
N CYS A 192 -6.72 11.74 -1.13
CA CYS A 192 -7.16 12.62 -2.22
C CYS A 192 -6.34 13.90 -2.31
N LYS A 193 -6.01 14.51 -1.16
CA LYS A 193 -5.15 15.68 -1.11
C LYS A 193 -3.74 15.38 -1.63
N VAL A 194 -3.11 14.30 -1.15
CA VAL A 194 -1.80 13.84 -1.65
C VAL A 194 -1.83 13.60 -3.15
N PHE A 195 -2.90 12.98 -3.65
CA PHE A 195 -3.08 12.70 -5.08
C PHE A 195 -3.06 13.99 -5.92
N VAL A 196 -3.79 15.03 -5.50
CA VAL A 196 -3.85 16.30 -6.24
C VAL A 196 -2.58 17.13 -6.07
N GLU A 197 -2.09 17.31 -4.84
CA GLU A 197 -0.95 18.20 -4.56
C GLU A 197 0.39 17.72 -5.13
N ASN A 198 0.49 16.43 -5.49
CA ASN A 198 1.71 15.85 -6.04
C ASN A 198 1.55 15.43 -7.51
N ASP A 199 0.49 15.87 -8.18
CA ASP A 199 0.20 15.53 -9.59
C ASP A 199 0.25 14.01 -9.84
N CYS A 200 -0.41 13.24 -8.96
CA CYS A 200 -0.48 11.80 -9.09
C CYS A 200 -1.40 11.40 -10.25
N SER A 201 -0.97 10.40 -11.03
CA SER A 201 -1.82 9.69 -11.98
C SER A 201 -2.44 8.41 -11.38
N LEU A 202 -1.84 7.87 -10.32
CA LEU A 202 -2.34 6.76 -9.51
C LEU A 202 -1.90 6.92 -8.05
N ALA A 203 -2.83 6.75 -7.11
CA ALA A 203 -2.50 6.48 -5.71
C ALA A 203 -3.31 5.28 -5.23
N GLU A 204 -2.63 4.23 -4.78
CA GLU A 204 -3.24 2.98 -4.32
C GLU A 204 -2.72 2.60 -2.94
N VAL A 205 -3.64 2.20 -2.06
CA VAL A 205 -3.40 1.65 -0.73
C VAL A 205 -4.02 0.26 -0.69
N ASN A 206 -3.18 -0.76 -0.83
CA ASN A 206 -3.64 -2.15 -0.88
C ASN A 206 -2.67 -3.10 -0.14
N PRO A 207 -2.98 -3.51 1.10
CA PRO A 207 -4.23 -3.24 1.82
C PRO A 207 -4.25 -1.91 2.58
N LEU A 208 -5.45 -1.34 2.69
CA LEU A 208 -5.83 -0.38 3.73
C LEU A 208 -6.36 -1.16 4.93
N VAL A 209 -5.65 -1.12 6.05
CA VAL A 209 -5.98 -1.93 7.23
C VAL A 209 -6.94 -1.19 8.15
N VAL A 210 -7.93 -1.91 8.66
CA VAL A 210 -8.66 -1.55 9.88
C VAL A 210 -8.01 -2.32 11.03
N THR A 211 -7.56 -1.59 12.04
CA THR A 211 -6.91 -2.16 13.23
C THR A 211 -7.93 -2.67 14.24
N GLY A 212 -7.49 -3.46 15.24
CA GLY A 212 -8.35 -3.91 16.34
C GLY A 212 -8.97 -2.77 17.16
N SER A 213 -8.35 -1.59 17.20
CA SER A 213 -8.92 -0.38 17.83
C SER A 213 -9.95 0.35 16.96
N GLY A 214 -10.13 -0.07 15.70
CA GLY A 214 -11.00 0.58 14.74
C GLY A 214 -10.36 1.77 14.02
N ASP A 215 -9.06 2.03 14.21
CA ASP A 215 -8.31 3.00 13.41
C ASP A 215 -7.97 2.44 12.03
N LEU A 216 -7.63 3.32 11.08
CA LEU A 216 -7.17 2.93 9.74
C LEU A 216 -5.70 3.22 9.52
N MET A 217 -5.02 2.34 8.79
CA MET A 217 -3.61 2.43 8.48
C MET A 217 -3.33 1.99 7.04
N ALA A 218 -2.54 2.79 6.31
CA ALA A 218 -2.07 2.43 4.97
C ALA A 218 -0.89 1.45 5.09
N LEU A 219 -1.18 0.14 4.96
CA LEU A 219 -0.17 -0.91 5.09
C LEU A 219 0.72 -1.03 3.85
N ASP A 220 0.23 -0.61 2.68
CA ASP A 220 1.01 -0.49 1.45
C ASP A 220 0.72 0.86 0.77
N ALA A 221 1.63 1.30 -0.09
CA ALA A 221 1.49 2.53 -0.85
C ALA A 221 2.10 2.33 -2.25
N LYS A 222 1.29 2.51 -3.28
CA LYS A 222 1.72 2.54 -4.67
C LYS A 222 1.31 3.87 -5.29
N ILE A 223 2.29 4.68 -5.63
CA ILE A 223 2.08 6.02 -6.20
C ILE A 223 2.75 6.11 -7.56
N THR A 224 2.02 6.66 -8.51
CA THR A 224 2.55 7.06 -9.83
C THR A 224 2.17 8.51 -10.07
N PHE A 225 3.15 9.31 -10.46
CA PHE A 225 3.00 10.71 -10.88
C PHE A 225 2.66 10.80 -12.37
N ASP A 226 2.00 11.87 -12.79
CA ASP A 226 1.94 12.26 -14.20
C ASP A 226 3.35 12.56 -14.70
N ASP A 227 3.67 12.13 -15.92
CA ASP A 227 4.98 12.37 -16.55
C ASP A 227 5.05 13.77 -17.21
N ASN A 228 3.91 14.44 -17.37
CA ASN A 228 3.81 15.76 -18.01
C ASN A 228 3.71 16.94 -17.03
N ALA A 229 3.70 16.66 -15.72
CA ALA A 229 3.61 17.68 -14.67
C ALA A 229 4.95 18.38 -14.42
#